data_AF-A0A7Y9N8K7-F1
#
_entry.id   AF-A0A7Y9N8K7-F1
#
_cell.length_a   1.000
_cell.length_b   1.000
_cell.length_c   1.000
_cell.angle_alpha   90.00
_cell.angle_beta   90.00
_cell.angle_gamma   90.00
#
_symmetry.space_group_name_H-M   'P 1'
#
loop_
_entity.id
_entity.type
_entity.pdbx_description
1 polymer ?
#
loop_
_entity_poly.entity_id
_entity_poly.type
_entity_poly.pdbx_seq_one_letter_code
_entity_poly.pdbx_strand_id
1 'polypeptide(L)'
;MTDRRDMLKLAGAGLLGTGFSGFGAPAALARAPAAPARSGPAPAGAKGFDGQRKADLGDGRFLNPIMAGDHPDPSILKDGADYYMTFSTFDSYPGLVIWHSRDLVNWRPIGPALRKNIGSVWAPELCKHGGRFYLYIPTKGPNTSWVIWADRIEGPWSEPIDLKLPDHIDPGHAVGEDGSRWLFLSGGDRVRLSDDGLERIGEPEHVYDPWRYPSDWVVEGFAPEGPKITRRGDYYYMITAVGGTAGPPTGHMVIAARSKSIHGPWENCRANPLVRTRSAAEKWWSRGHATLVEGPAGDWWSVYHGYENGYWTLGRQALLDPVEWTDDGWLRMKGGDLSRPIAKPKGGTVAGPHGMALSDDFASLALGAKWNFFKPAPDEAGRAHVEDGALILKARGTAPVDSSPLLLIAGDQAYRFECDIEIAPGGTAGLILFYDEKLYCGLGFDGARFVTHQYGIERARPANPHGTRMRMRVTNDRHIVTYDTSGDGGKTWVRFDRGMEVSGYHHNVRGGFLMLRPGLYSAGQGEARFRNFTFRALD
;
A
#
# COMPACT_ATOMS: atom_id res chain seq x y z
N MET A 1 -0.99 42.91 33.24
CA MET A 1 0.38 42.74 33.77
C MET A 1 0.84 41.35 33.33
N THR A 2 1.57 41.28 32.21
CA THR A 2 3.04 41.02 32.11
C THR A 2 3.34 39.53 32.35
N ASP A 3 3.47 38.70 31.33
CA ASP A 3 4.54 38.54 30.30
C ASP A 3 5.67 37.59 30.75
N ARG A 4 6.17 36.89 29.73
CA ARG A 4 7.09 35.75 29.65
C ARG A 4 8.52 36.08 30.11
N ARG A 5 9.28 34.98 30.23
CA ARG A 5 10.70 34.73 29.83
C ARG A 5 11.73 34.49 30.94
N ASP A 6 12.36 33.32 30.76
CA ASP A 6 13.79 32.98 30.80
C ASP A 6 14.63 33.18 32.08
N MET A 7 15.28 32.09 32.53
CA MET A 7 16.75 31.90 32.65
C MET A 7 17.06 30.70 33.59
N LEU A 8 17.71 29.59 33.19
CA LEU A 8 19.14 29.34 32.90
C LEU A 8 20.09 29.56 34.11
N LYS A 9 20.66 28.48 34.70
CA LYS A 9 22.11 28.12 34.69
C LYS A 9 22.65 27.27 35.88
N LEU A 10 23.49 26.29 35.49
CA LEU A 10 24.79 25.81 36.02
C LEU A 10 24.99 25.26 37.45
N ALA A 11 25.63 24.09 37.53
CA ALA A 11 26.93 23.80 38.17
C ALA A 11 27.39 22.39 37.68
N GLY A 12 28.65 22.01 37.49
CA GLY A 12 29.94 22.51 37.94
C GLY A 12 30.76 21.34 38.52
N ALA A 13 31.86 20.99 37.85
CA ALA A 13 32.82 19.87 38.04
C ALA A 13 33.29 19.47 39.45
N GLY A 14 33.78 18.21 39.56
CA GLY A 14 34.66 17.72 40.64
C GLY A 14 35.44 16.46 40.21
N LEU A 15 36.76 16.47 40.42
CA LEU A 15 37.80 15.53 39.94
C LEU A 15 38.34 14.59 41.04
N LEU A 16 38.85 13.44 40.59
CA LEU A 16 39.98 12.59 41.07
C LEU A 16 39.86 11.72 42.35
N GLY A 17 40.27 10.45 42.20
CA GLY A 17 40.71 9.56 43.28
C GLY A 17 40.95 8.11 42.83
N THR A 18 42.23 7.74 42.67
CA THR A 18 42.80 6.47 42.19
C THR A 18 42.72 5.30 43.18
N GLY A 19 42.71 4.06 42.68
CA GLY A 19 43.07 2.85 43.44
C GLY A 19 43.13 1.57 42.59
N PHE A 20 44.34 1.08 42.33
CA PHE A 20 44.64 -0.18 41.62
C PHE A 20 44.59 -1.40 42.55
N SER A 21 44.01 -2.50 42.07
CA SER A 21 44.38 -3.91 42.33
C SER A 21 43.43 -4.76 41.47
N GLY A 22 43.82 -5.74 40.65
CA GLY A 22 45.00 -6.57 40.67
C GLY A 22 44.57 -8.04 40.78
N PHE A 23 43.82 -8.57 39.80
CA PHE A 23 43.58 -10.01 39.64
C PHE A 23 43.55 -10.39 38.16
N GLY A 24 44.49 -11.24 37.77
CA GLY A 24 44.62 -11.78 36.42
C GLY A 24 43.50 -12.77 36.09
N ALA A 25 43.00 -12.69 34.86
CA ALA A 25 42.10 -13.66 34.25
C ALA A 25 42.75 -14.21 32.97
N PRO A 26 42.49 -15.48 32.61
CA PRO A 26 43.23 -16.17 31.57
C PRO A 26 42.87 -15.66 30.17
N ALA A 27 43.83 -15.73 29.24
CA ALA A 27 43.65 -15.37 27.84
C ALA A 27 42.59 -16.27 27.19
N ALA A 28 41.39 -15.73 26.99
CA ALA A 28 40.41 -16.31 26.08
C ALA A 28 40.76 -15.86 24.65
N LEU A 29 41.08 -16.83 23.78
CA LEU A 29 41.20 -16.62 22.35
C LEU A 29 39.87 -16.06 21.81
N ALA A 30 39.84 -14.76 21.54
CA ALA A 30 38.73 -14.11 20.85
C ALA A 30 38.63 -14.67 19.43
N ARG A 31 37.64 -15.52 19.18
CA ARG A 31 37.21 -15.88 17.84
C ARG A 31 36.70 -14.61 17.16
N ALA A 32 37.37 -14.18 16.09
CA ALA A 32 36.89 -13.10 15.25
C ALA A 32 35.44 -13.39 14.79
N PRO A 33 34.56 -12.38 14.75
CA PRO A 33 33.21 -12.58 14.23
C PRO A 33 33.31 -13.03 12.77
N ALA A 34 32.62 -14.12 12.44
CA ALA A 34 32.51 -14.58 11.06
C ALA A 34 31.91 -13.45 10.21
N ALA A 35 32.60 -13.09 9.13
CA ALA A 35 32.07 -12.15 8.15
C ALA A 35 30.70 -12.62 7.68
N PRO A 36 29.71 -11.72 7.49
CA PRO A 36 28.41 -12.11 6.96
C PRO A 36 28.64 -12.77 5.60
N ALA A 37 28.09 -13.97 5.44
CA ALA A 37 28.10 -14.68 4.18
C ALA A 37 27.56 -13.74 3.10
N ARG A 38 28.39 -13.42 2.10
CA ARG A 38 27.95 -12.69 0.92
C ARG A 38 26.78 -13.45 0.32
N SER A 39 25.59 -12.87 0.38
CA SER A 39 24.44 -13.36 -0.35
C SER A 39 24.82 -13.36 -1.83
N GLY A 40 24.83 -14.54 -2.45
CA GLY A 40 24.91 -14.63 -3.91
C GLY A 40 23.80 -13.80 -4.55
N PRO A 41 23.97 -13.35 -5.81
CA PRO A 41 22.97 -12.55 -6.50
C PRO A 41 21.62 -13.28 -6.46
N ALA A 42 20.59 -12.56 -6.02
CA ALA A 42 19.23 -13.08 -6.08
C ALA A 42 18.91 -13.45 -7.55
N PRO A 43 18.20 -14.56 -7.81
CA PRO A 43 17.78 -14.89 -9.16
C PRO A 43 17.06 -13.69 -9.77
N ALA A 44 17.40 -13.33 -11.01
CA ALA A 44 16.69 -12.30 -11.75
C ALA A 44 15.21 -12.68 -11.81
N GLY A 45 14.34 -11.86 -11.20
CA GLY A 45 12.92 -12.16 -11.08
C GLY A 45 12.26 -12.28 -12.46
N ALA A 46 11.17 -13.06 -12.52
CA ALA A 46 10.33 -13.10 -13.72
C ALA A 46 9.81 -11.69 -14.04
N LYS A 47 9.64 -11.41 -15.33
CA LYS A 47 9.20 -10.11 -15.84
C LYS A 47 7.77 -10.24 -16.39
N GLY A 48 6.91 -9.29 -16.03
CA GLY A 48 5.53 -9.16 -16.51
C GLY A 48 5.39 -8.12 -17.62
N PHE A 49 4.19 -7.55 -17.73
CA PHE A 49 3.93 -6.43 -18.64
C PHE A 49 4.93 -5.29 -18.42
N ASP A 50 5.35 -4.61 -19.49
CA ASP A 50 6.29 -3.47 -19.42
C ASP A 50 7.63 -3.76 -18.70
N GLY A 51 7.99 -5.04 -18.54
CA GLY A 51 9.16 -5.47 -17.78
C GLY A 51 8.98 -5.45 -16.26
N GLN A 52 7.76 -5.22 -15.77
CA GLN A 52 7.46 -5.14 -14.32
C GLN A 52 7.90 -6.40 -13.57
N ARG A 53 8.29 -6.26 -12.30
CA ARG A 53 8.54 -7.39 -11.40
C ARG A 53 7.31 -8.31 -11.33
N LYS A 54 7.53 -9.62 -11.46
CA LYS A 54 6.50 -10.65 -11.31
C LYS A 54 6.92 -11.66 -10.24
N ALA A 55 5.99 -12.00 -9.34
CA ALA A 55 6.25 -12.90 -8.22
C ALA A 55 6.49 -14.36 -8.67
N ASP A 56 5.65 -14.88 -9.56
CA ASP A 56 5.74 -16.25 -10.05
C ASP A 56 6.98 -16.46 -10.92
N LEU A 57 7.86 -17.37 -10.50
CA LEU A 57 9.14 -17.68 -11.16
C LEU A 57 9.00 -18.68 -12.30
N GLY A 58 7.80 -19.27 -12.52
CA GLY A 58 7.53 -20.21 -13.60
C GLY A 58 8.07 -21.63 -13.37
N ASP A 59 8.67 -21.90 -12.21
CA ASP A 59 9.29 -23.18 -11.84
C ASP A 59 8.61 -23.85 -10.63
N GLY A 60 7.37 -23.44 -10.33
CA GLY A 60 6.62 -23.89 -9.16
C GLY A 60 6.97 -23.15 -7.87
N ARG A 61 7.81 -22.11 -7.94
CA ARG A 61 8.11 -21.20 -6.83
C ARG A 61 7.67 -19.76 -7.14
N PHE A 62 7.57 -18.94 -6.10
CA PHE A 62 7.34 -17.50 -6.21
C PHE A 62 8.32 -16.74 -5.32
N LEU A 63 8.48 -15.45 -5.60
CA LEU A 63 9.25 -14.52 -4.80
C LEU A 63 8.36 -13.33 -4.42
N ASN A 64 8.29 -13.01 -3.13
CA ASN A 64 7.55 -11.84 -2.67
C ASN A 64 8.15 -10.53 -3.22
N PRO A 65 7.32 -9.50 -3.44
CA PRO A 65 5.89 -9.42 -3.09
C PRO A 65 4.99 -10.08 -4.14
N ILE A 66 3.85 -10.63 -3.73
CA ILE A 66 2.82 -11.11 -4.67
C ILE A 66 2.07 -9.98 -5.37
N MET A 67 2.06 -8.76 -4.80
CA MET A 67 1.61 -7.53 -5.46
C MET A 67 2.60 -6.42 -5.16
N ALA A 68 3.31 -5.96 -6.19
CA ALA A 68 4.31 -4.90 -6.06
C ALA A 68 3.68 -3.49 -6.10
N GLY A 69 4.31 -2.53 -5.43
CA GLY A 69 3.71 -1.22 -5.14
C GLY A 69 2.69 -1.29 -3.98
N ASP A 70 2.23 -0.14 -3.49
CA ASP A 70 1.28 0.00 -2.36
C ASP A 70 -0.03 -0.73 -2.66
N HIS A 71 -0.08 -1.94 -2.10
CA HIS A 71 -1.20 -2.83 -1.98
C HIS A 71 -1.33 -3.18 -0.48
N PRO A 72 -1.66 -2.18 0.37
CA PRO A 72 -1.74 -2.32 1.81
C PRO A 72 -3.03 -2.98 2.28
N ASP A 73 -2.98 -3.46 3.51
CA ASP A 73 -4.14 -3.95 4.26
C ASP A 73 -4.97 -4.97 3.46
N PRO A 74 -4.33 -6.05 2.94
CA PRO A 74 -4.99 -7.00 2.05
C PRO A 74 -6.20 -7.65 2.70
N SER A 75 -7.37 -7.44 2.11
CA SER A 75 -8.58 -8.19 2.44
C SER A 75 -8.84 -9.19 1.33
N ILE A 76 -8.71 -10.48 1.67
CA ILE A 76 -8.80 -11.61 0.75
C ILE A 76 -9.99 -12.49 1.09
N LEU A 77 -10.72 -12.90 0.05
CA LEU A 77 -11.88 -13.78 0.11
C LEU A 77 -11.67 -14.97 -0.81
N LYS A 78 -11.94 -16.18 -0.31
CA LYS A 78 -12.07 -17.40 -1.12
C LYS A 78 -13.55 -17.67 -1.41
N ASP A 79 -13.90 -17.90 -2.66
CA ASP A 79 -15.25 -18.29 -3.10
C ASP A 79 -15.15 -19.47 -4.08
N GLY A 80 -15.33 -20.69 -3.56
CA GLY A 80 -15.08 -21.90 -4.34
C GLY A 80 -13.59 -22.04 -4.72
N ALA A 81 -13.30 -22.02 -6.02
CA ALA A 81 -11.93 -22.09 -6.55
C ALA A 81 -11.32 -20.70 -6.81
N ASP A 82 -12.11 -19.64 -6.70
CA ASP A 82 -11.72 -18.27 -7.01
C ASP A 82 -11.31 -17.53 -5.73
N TYR A 83 -10.32 -16.66 -5.87
CA TYR A 83 -9.83 -15.79 -4.81
C TYR A 83 -9.96 -14.35 -5.25
N TYR A 84 -10.49 -13.51 -4.36
CA TYR A 84 -10.65 -12.08 -4.57
C TYR A 84 -9.88 -11.31 -3.53
N MET A 85 -9.22 -10.22 -3.92
CA MET A 85 -8.48 -9.37 -2.99
C MET A 85 -8.67 -7.90 -3.33
N THR A 86 -8.72 -7.06 -2.30
CA THR A 86 -8.67 -5.61 -2.41
C THR A 86 -7.78 -5.04 -1.31
N PHE A 87 -7.51 -3.74 -1.39
CA PHE A 87 -6.52 -3.03 -0.58
C PHE A 87 -7.05 -1.65 -0.20
N SER A 88 -6.48 -1.04 0.83
CA SER A 88 -6.73 0.39 1.11
C SER A 88 -6.32 1.23 -0.10
N THR A 89 -7.19 2.16 -0.51
CA THR A 89 -6.91 3.07 -1.63
C THR A 89 -6.69 4.53 -1.20
N PHE A 90 -6.86 4.81 0.09
CA PHE A 90 -6.75 6.15 0.67
C PHE A 90 -7.56 7.15 -0.15
N ASP A 91 -6.89 8.17 -0.64
CA ASP A 91 -7.46 9.27 -1.39
C ASP A 91 -7.57 8.99 -2.90
N SER A 92 -7.33 7.76 -3.35
CA SER A 92 -7.35 7.38 -4.76
C SER A 92 -8.73 6.88 -5.18
N TYR A 93 -9.29 7.50 -6.24
CA TYR A 93 -10.62 7.18 -6.74
C TYR A 93 -10.68 7.13 -8.28
N PRO A 94 -11.50 6.24 -8.88
CA PRO A 94 -12.23 5.13 -8.26
C PRO A 94 -11.30 4.19 -7.48
N GLY A 95 -11.73 3.72 -6.32
CA GLY A 95 -10.94 2.97 -5.36
C GLY A 95 -11.42 1.53 -5.20
N LEU A 96 -10.78 0.81 -4.26
CA LEU A 96 -11.04 -0.59 -3.94
C LEU A 96 -11.09 -1.48 -5.20
N VAL A 97 -9.99 -1.50 -5.95
CA VAL A 97 -9.85 -2.38 -7.11
C VAL A 97 -9.89 -3.82 -6.67
N ILE A 98 -10.86 -4.58 -7.19
CA ILE A 98 -10.93 -6.02 -6.95
C ILE A 98 -9.94 -6.72 -7.88
N TRP A 99 -9.13 -7.59 -7.29
CA TRP A 99 -8.20 -8.48 -7.96
C TRP A 99 -8.70 -9.92 -7.88
N HIS A 100 -8.40 -10.72 -8.89
CA HIS A 100 -8.81 -12.12 -8.98
C HIS A 100 -7.61 -13.05 -9.21
N SER A 101 -7.61 -14.19 -8.51
CA SER A 101 -6.64 -15.27 -8.65
C SER A 101 -7.29 -16.64 -8.49
N ARG A 102 -6.59 -17.69 -8.95
CA ARG A 102 -6.88 -19.10 -8.70
C ARG A 102 -5.65 -19.87 -8.17
N ASP A 103 -4.57 -19.16 -7.86
CA ASP A 103 -3.31 -19.74 -7.36
C ASP A 103 -2.64 -18.89 -6.26
N LEU A 104 -3.29 -17.83 -5.77
CA LEU A 104 -2.83 -16.85 -4.77
C LEU A 104 -1.58 -16.04 -5.15
N VAL A 105 -0.97 -16.27 -6.32
CA VAL A 105 0.30 -15.65 -6.74
C VAL A 105 0.11 -14.76 -7.96
N ASN A 106 -0.65 -15.23 -8.95
CA ASN A 106 -0.96 -14.48 -10.15
C ASN A 106 -2.34 -13.83 -9.99
N TRP A 107 -2.36 -12.50 -10.07
CA TRP A 107 -3.54 -11.68 -9.80
C TRP A 107 -3.82 -10.79 -11.00
N ARG A 108 -5.07 -10.78 -11.47
CA ARG A 108 -5.53 -9.87 -12.53
C ARG A 108 -6.58 -8.90 -11.98
N PRO A 109 -6.63 -7.64 -12.43
CA PRO A 109 -7.66 -6.72 -11.98
C PRO A 109 -9.02 -7.11 -12.61
N ILE A 110 -10.09 -7.00 -11.83
CA ILE A 110 -11.48 -7.03 -12.31
C ILE A 110 -11.96 -5.61 -12.55
N GLY A 111 -11.77 -4.72 -11.58
CA GLY A 111 -12.20 -3.33 -11.66
C GLY A 111 -12.46 -2.72 -10.28
N PRO A 112 -12.73 -1.41 -10.22
CA PRO A 112 -12.99 -0.70 -8.96
C PRO A 112 -14.38 -1.03 -8.40
N ALA A 113 -14.47 -1.28 -7.10
CA ALA A 113 -15.75 -1.42 -6.40
C ALA A 113 -16.34 -0.06 -5.98
N LEU A 114 -15.49 0.93 -5.67
CA LEU A 114 -15.91 2.21 -5.11
C LEU A 114 -15.65 3.36 -6.08
N ARG A 115 -16.70 4.06 -6.52
CA ARG A 115 -16.59 5.21 -7.45
C ARG A 115 -16.76 6.56 -6.78
N LYS A 116 -17.66 6.63 -5.80
CA LYS A 116 -17.96 7.84 -5.05
C LYS A 116 -16.87 8.12 -4.04
N ASN A 117 -16.34 9.34 -4.04
CA ASN A 117 -15.42 9.78 -3.01
C ASN A 117 -16.15 9.90 -1.66
N ILE A 118 -15.77 9.06 -0.71
CA ILE A 118 -16.31 8.99 0.66
C ILE A 118 -15.26 9.32 1.73
N GLY A 119 -14.12 9.90 1.34
CA GLY A 119 -12.99 10.19 2.21
C GLY A 119 -11.77 9.31 1.92
N SER A 120 -10.77 9.35 2.79
CA SER A 120 -9.55 8.53 2.64
C SER A 120 -9.84 7.10 3.11
N VAL A 121 -9.86 6.14 2.18
CA VAL A 121 -10.21 4.72 2.41
C VAL A 121 -9.08 3.97 3.10
N TRP A 122 -9.34 3.48 4.31
CA TRP A 122 -8.44 2.66 5.12
C TRP A 122 -8.80 1.18 4.98
N ALA A 123 -8.23 0.32 5.83
CA ALA A 123 -8.26 -1.14 5.70
C ALA A 123 -9.68 -1.71 5.52
N PRO A 124 -10.02 -2.21 4.32
CA PRO A 124 -11.36 -2.70 4.05
C PRO A 124 -11.55 -4.14 4.57
N GLU A 125 -12.81 -4.57 4.57
CA GLU A 125 -13.19 -5.98 4.67
C GLU A 125 -14.08 -6.39 3.50
N LEU A 126 -13.56 -7.29 2.67
CA LEU A 126 -14.28 -8.00 1.63
C LEU A 126 -14.77 -9.34 2.17
N CYS A 127 -16.08 -9.51 2.26
CA CYS A 127 -16.68 -10.77 2.69
C CYS A 127 -17.87 -11.17 1.80
N LYS A 128 -18.25 -12.44 1.86
CA LYS A 128 -19.48 -12.95 1.23
C LYS A 128 -20.40 -13.55 2.28
N HIS A 129 -21.65 -13.13 2.28
CA HIS A 129 -22.67 -13.65 3.19
C HIS A 129 -24.01 -13.75 2.48
N GLY A 130 -24.74 -14.85 2.67
CA GLY A 130 -26.05 -15.05 2.01
C GLY A 130 -26.00 -14.99 0.48
N GLY A 131 -24.87 -15.36 -0.14
CA GLY A 131 -24.67 -15.29 -1.60
C GLY A 131 -24.25 -13.92 -2.13
N ARG A 132 -24.22 -12.88 -1.29
CA ARG A 132 -23.88 -11.50 -1.67
C ARG A 132 -22.49 -11.11 -1.17
N PHE A 133 -21.79 -10.29 -1.95
CA PHE A 133 -20.50 -9.70 -1.58
C PHE A 133 -20.72 -8.35 -0.88
N TYR A 134 -19.89 -8.09 0.12
CA TYR A 134 -19.89 -6.86 0.91
C TYR A 134 -18.47 -6.32 1.01
N LEU A 135 -18.36 -4.99 1.00
CA LEU A 135 -17.18 -4.27 1.43
C LEU A 135 -17.54 -3.37 2.60
N TYR A 136 -16.93 -3.60 3.76
CA TYR A 136 -16.94 -2.67 4.89
C TYR A 136 -15.70 -1.78 4.81
N ILE A 137 -15.89 -0.46 4.82
CA ILE A 137 -14.91 0.50 4.36
C ILE A 137 -14.73 1.58 5.42
N PRO A 138 -13.70 1.53 6.27
CA PRO A 138 -13.38 2.62 7.18
C PRO A 138 -12.79 3.79 6.39
N THR A 139 -13.14 5.02 6.78
CA THR A 139 -12.61 6.24 6.16
C THR A 139 -12.07 7.22 7.18
N LYS A 140 -11.14 8.08 6.75
CA LYS A 140 -10.81 9.35 7.41
C LYS A 140 -11.25 10.53 6.56
N GLY A 141 -11.82 11.54 7.22
CA GLY A 141 -12.36 12.74 6.57
C GLY A 141 -13.49 12.44 5.56
N PRO A 142 -14.68 12.01 6.00
CA PRO A 142 -15.14 11.86 7.40
C PRO A 142 -14.65 10.57 8.08
N ASN A 143 -14.61 10.60 9.42
CA ASN A 143 -14.30 9.41 10.22
C ASN A 143 -15.58 8.60 10.43
N THR A 144 -15.68 7.45 9.79
CA THR A 144 -16.75 6.45 9.98
C THR A 144 -16.35 5.15 9.29
N SER A 145 -17.23 4.15 9.31
CA SER A 145 -17.19 3.01 8.40
C SER A 145 -18.43 2.97 7.51
N TRP A 146 -18.24 2.65 6.25
CA TRP A 146 -19.30 2.50 5.25
C TRP A 146 -19.49 1.02 4.90
N VAL A 147 -20.62 0.70 4.29
CA VAL A 147 -20.83 -0.58 3.62
C VAL A 147 -21.35 -0.38 2.20
N ILE A 148 -20.77 -1.13 1.26
CA ILE A 148 -21.33 -1.34 -0.08
C ILE A 148 -21.50 -2.83 -0.32
N TRP A 149 -22.39 -3.19 -1.24
CA TRP A 149 -22.65 -4.60 -1.57
C TRP A 149 -22.88 -4.81 -3.07
N ALA A 150 -22.70 -6.05 -3.51
CA ALA A 150 -23.01 -6.50 -4.87
C ALA A 150 -23.38 -7.98 -4.90
N ASP A 151 -24.31 -8.37 -5.77
CA ASP A 151 -24.67 -9.78 -5.97
C ASP A 151 -23.64 -10.54 -6.84
N ARG A 152 -22.77 -9.80 -7.53
CA ARG A 152 -21.62 -10.33 -8.30
C ARG A 152 -20.38 -9.50 -7.96
N ILE A 153 -19.21 -10.13 -7.93
CA ILE A 153 -17.97 -9.45 -7.54
C ILE A 153 -17.59 -8.33 -8.52
N GLU A 154 -17.95 -8.46 -9.80
CA GLU A 154 -17.77 -7.44 -10.83
C GLU A 154 -18.72 -6.25 -10.67
N GLY A 155 -19.73 -6.38 -9.81
CA GLY A 155 -20.78 -5.40 -9.60
C GLY A 155 -22.02 -5.57 -10.49
N PRO A 156 -22.87 -4.52 -10.58
CA PRO A 156 -22.68 -3.19 -9.97
C PRO A 156 -22.66 -3.25 -8.44
N TRP A 157 -21.82 -2.40 -7.83
CA TRP A 157 -21.79 -2.19 -6.39
C TRP A 157 -22.79 -1.10 -5.99
N SER A 158 -23.41 -1.24 -4.82
CA SER A 158 -24.39 -0.29 -4.29
C SER A 158 -23.76 1.07 -3.97
N GLU A 159 -24.62 2.09 -3.76
CA GLU A 159 -24.17 3.31 -3.09
C GLU A 159 -23.67 3.00 -1.66
N PRO A 160 -22.67 3.75 -1.15
CA PRO A 160 -22.18 3.61 0.23
C PRO A 160 -23.24 3.98 1.26
N ILE A 161 -23.40 3.11 2.27
CA ILE A 161 -24.27 3.31 3.44
C ILE A 161 -23.38 3.53 4.67
N ASP A 162 -23.63 4.60 5.43
CA ASP A 162 -22.85 4.95 6.62
C ASP A 162 -23.29 4.10 7.84
N LEU A 163 -22.35 3.36 8.44
CA LEU A 163 -22.57 2.56 9.66
C LEU A 163 -22.42 3.37 10.95
N LYS A 164 -22.01 4.64 10.87
CA LYS A 164 -21.90 5.58 11.99
C LYS A 164 -20.97 5.05 13.08
N LEU A 165 -19.72 4.76 12.69
CA LEU A 165 -18.64 4.26 13.55
C LEU A 165 -17.45 5.24 13.56
N PRO A 166 -17.59 6.44 14.15
CA PRO A 166 -16.59 7.51 14.01
C PRO A 166 -15.29 7.26 14.77
N ASP A 167 -15.32 6.40 15.78
CA ASP A 167 -14.21 6.16 16.72
C ASP A 167 -13.47 4.84 16.45
N HIS A 168 -13.83 4.12 15.38
CA HIS A 168 -13.31 2.80 15.06
C HIS A 168 -12.88 2.68 13.60
N ILE A 169 -11.89 1.85 13.36
CA ILE A 169 -11.38 1.50 12.02
C ILE A 169 -11.29 -0.03 11.88
N ASP A 170 -10.85 -0.46 10.69
CA ASP A 170 -10.47 -1.83 10.38
C ASP A 170 -11.56 -2.86 10.70
N PRO A 171 -12.75 -2.74 10.10
CA PRO A 171 -13.80 -3.73 10.28
C PRO A 171 -13.31 -5.12 9.84
N GLY A 172 -13.70 -6.14 10.58
CA GLY A 172 -13.52 -7.55 10.26
C GLY A 172 -14.83 -8.29 10.43
N HIS A 173 -15.38 -8.85 9.35
CA HIS A 173 -16.69 -9.48 9.39
C HIS A 173 -16.59 -10.91 9.93
N ALA A 174 -17.54 -11.28 10.78
CA ALA A 174 -17.66 -12.64 11.25
C ALA A 174 -19.13 -13.04 11.47
N VAL A 175 -19.37 -14.35 11.47
CA VAL A 175 -20.67 -14.96 11.77
C VAL A 175 -20.51 -15.83 13.01
N GLY A 176 -21.35 -15.57 14.01
CA GLY A 176 -21.42 -16.34 15.25
C GLY A 176 -22.02 -17.73 15.08
N GLU A 177 -21.89 -18.55 16.12
CA GLU A 177 -22.43 -19.91 16.15
C GLU A 177 -23.96 -19.96 16.02
N ASP A 178 -24.65 -18.88 16.37
CA ASP A 178 -26.10 -18.69 16.25
C ASP A 178 -26.54 -18.05 14.92
N GLY A 179 -25.59 -17.77 14.02
CA GLY A 179 -25.82 -17.09 12.75
C GLY A 179 -25.81 -15.56 12.83
N SER A 180 -25.64 -14.98 14.02
CA SER A 180 -25.55 -13.52 14.18
C SER A 180 -24.30 -12.96 13.49
N ARG A 181 -24.44 -11.78 12.89
CA ARG A 181 -23.35 -11.11 12.15
C ARG A 181 -22.71 -10.04 13.02
N TRP A 182 -21.38 -9.93 12.94
CA TRP A 182 -20.59 -9.00 13.72
C TRP A 182 -19.51 -8.33 12.86
N LEU A 183 -19.17 -7.09 13.22
CA LEU A 183 -17.90 -6.47 12.85
C LEU A 183 -17.01 -6.43 14.09
N PHE A 184 -15.82 -7.02 13.99
CA PHE A 184 -14.72 -6.77 14.91
C PHE A 184 -13.98 -5.52 14.43
N LEU A 185 -13.50 -4.71 15.38
CA LEU A 185 -12.97 -3.37 15.13
C LEU A 185 -11.61 -3.20 15.82
N SER A 186 -10.87 -2.16 15.44
CA SER A 186 -9.67 -1.72 16.16
C SER A 186 -9.92 -1.61 17.67
N GLY A 187 -8.90 -1.89 18.48
CA GLY A 187 -9.00 -1.81 19.95
C GLY A 187 -9.48 -3.08 20.65
N GLY A 188 -9.93 -4.10 19.91
CA GLY A 188 -10.52 -5.31 20.50
C GLY A 188 -12.02 -5.20 20.77
N ASP A 189 -12.67 -4.24 20.10
CA ASP A 189 -14.10 -4.03 20.17
C ASP A 189 -14.83 -4.78 19.06
N ARG A 190 -16.14 -4.94 19.20
CA ARG A 190 -17.01 -5.41 18.12
C ARG A 190 -18.37 -4.74 18.18
N VAL A 191 -19.13 -4.82 17.09
CA VAL A 191 -20.52 -4.38 17.04
C VAL A 191 -21.35 -5.39 16.25
N ARG A 192 -22.61 -5.60 16.68
CA ARG A 192 -23.54 -6.47 15.96
C ARG A 192 -24.02 -5.79 14.69
N LEU A 193 -24.26 -6.57 13.64
CA LEU A 193 -24.90 -6.10 12.41
C LEU A 193 -26.34 -6.61 12.31
N SER A 194 -27.17 -5.88 11.56
CA SER A 194 -28.44 -6.38 11.02
C SER A 194 -28.23 -7.62 10.16
N ASP A 195 -29.29 -8.40 9.96
CA ASP A 195 -29.21 -9.64 9.17
C ASP A 195 -28.77 -9.38 7.72
N ASP A 196 -29.21 -8.26 7.13
CA ASP A 196 -28.76 -7.82 5.81
C ASP A 196 -27.34 -7.21 5.81
N GLY A 197 -26.80 -6.89 6.99
CA GLY A 197 -25.45 -6.41 7.21
C GLY A 197 -25.24 -4.94 6.88
N LEU A 198 -26.32 -4.18 6.70
CA LEU A 198 -26.30 -2.79 6.22
C LEU A 198 -26.36 -1.76 7.35
N GLU A 199 -26.63 -2.19 8.58
CA GLU A 199 -26.72 -1.32 9.75
C GLU A 199 -26.10 -2.00 10.97
N ARG A 200 -25.60 -1.19 11.91
CA ARG A 200 -25.19 -1.67 13.24
C ARG A 200 -26.39 -1.80 14.18
N ILE A 201 -26.38 -2.81 15.04
CA ILE A 201 -27.34 -3.01 16.12
C ILE A 201 -26.62 -2.72 17.44
N GLY A 202 -27.00 -1.64 18.10
CA GLY A 202 -26.38 -1.20 19.36
C GLY A 202 -25.02 -0.54 19.16
N GLU A 203 -24.35 -0.24 20.28
CA GLU A 203 -23.03 0.39 20.31
C GLU A 203 -21.90 -0.65 20.31
N PRO A 204 -20.67 -0.29 19.87
CA PRO A 204 -19.52 -1.15 20.01
C PRO A 204 -19.27 -1.57 21.47
N GLU A 205 -18.91 -2.84 21.66
CA GLU A 205 -18.57 -3.43 22.95
C GLU A 205 -17.15 -4.00 22.94
N HIS A 206 -16.43 -3.83 24.04
CA HIS A 206 -15.09 -4.38 24.21
C HIS A 206 -15.15 -5.87 24.53
N VAL A 207 -14.41 -6.70 23.79
CA VAL A 207 -14.46 -8.17 23.94
C VAL A 207 -13.09 -8.84 24.04
N TYR A 208 -12.00 -8.12 23.79
CA TYR A 208 -10.67 -8.72 23.72
C TYR A 208 -9.58 -7.72 24.08
N ASP A 209 -8.79 -8.05 25.10
CA ASP A 209 -7.53 -7.38 25.41
C ASP A 209 -6.39 -7.95 24.55
N PRO A 210 -5.84 -7.17 23.59
CA PRO A 210 -4.83 -7.68 22.68
C PRO A 210 -3.50 -7.97 23.38
N TRP A 211 -2.80 -9.02 22.92
CA TRP A 211 -1.49 -9.37 23.45
C TRP A 211 -0.53 -8.17 23.46
N ARG A 212 0.06 -7.91 24.63
CA ARG A 212 1.04 -6.84 24.85
C ARG A 212 2.45 -7.38 24.63
N TYR A 213 3.18 -6.76 23.69
CA TYR A 213 4.61 -7.01 23.52
C TYR A 213 5.44 -6.45 24.68
N PRO A 214 6.67 -6.96 24.89
CA PRO A 214 7.60 -6.41 25.88
C PRO A 214 7.83 -4.90 25.70
N SER A 215 7.87 -4.14 26.80
CA SER A 215 7.95 -2.68 26.78
C SER A 215 9.27 -2.12 26.24
N ASP A 216 10.32 -2.93 26.16
CA ASP A 216 11.63 -2.58 25.60
C ASP A 216 11.69 -2.71 24.07
N TRP A 217 10.63 -3.21 23.42
CA TRP A 217 10.55 -3.29 21.97
C TRP A 217 10.31 -1.91 21.36
N VAL A 218 11.14 -1.54 20.39
CA VAL A 218 11.00 -0.29 19.62
C VAL A 218 9.95 -0.46 18.53
N VAL A 219 8.85 0.27 18.68
CA VAL A 219 7.66 0.23 17.84
C VAL A 219 7.11 1.64 17.63
N GLU A 220 6.16 1.83 16.72
CA GLU A 220 5.47 3.12 16.55
C GLU A 220 4.54 3.40 17.73
N GLY A 221 3.72 2.40 18.11
CA GLY A 221 2.78 2.52 19.22
C GLY A 221 1.96 1.25 19.42
N PHE A 222 1.26 1.16 20.56
CA PHE A 222 0.32 0.05 20.78
C PHE A 222 -0.97 0.33 20.00
N ALA A 223 -0.97 -0.05 18.73
CA ALA A 223 -2.09 0.11 17.80
C ALA A 223 -2.70 -1.27 17.46
N PRO A 224 -3.58 -1.83 18.33
CA PRO A 224 -4.32 -3.03 18.01
C PRO A 224 -5.38 -2.77 16.94
N GLU A 225 -5.19 -3.35 15.76
CA GLU A 225 -5.95 -3.01 14.56
C GLU A 225 -6.08 -4.21 13.60
N GLY A 226 -6.78 -4.06 12.48
CA GLY A 226 -6.93 -5.11 11.48
C GLY A 226 -7.45 -6.48 11.97
N PRO A 227 -8.47 -6.59 12.85
CA PRO A 227 -8.98 -7.89 13.28
C PRO A 227 -9.60 -8.66 12.10
N LYS A 228 -9.16 -9.90 11.89
CA LYS A 228 -9.72 -10.85 10.92
C LYS A 228 -10.09 -12.14 11.62
N ILE A 229 -11.32 -12.60 11.45
CA ILE A 229 -11.83 -13.80 12.10
C ILE A 229 -11.85 -14.96 11.12
N THR A 230 -11.21 -16.07 11.50
CA THR A 230 -11.24 -17.32 10.74
C THR A 230 -11.78 -18.44 11.61
N ARG A 231 -12.82 -19.14 11.16
CA ARG A 231 -13.31 -20.34 11.84
C ARG A 231 -12.61 -21.57 11.29
N ARG A 232 -12.07 -22.42 12.17
CA ARG A 232 -11.47 -23.70 11.81
C ARG A 232 -11.67 -24.71 12.92
N GLY A 233 -12.30 -25.84 12.58
CA GLY A 233 -12.73 -26.83 13.59
C GLY A 233 -13.66 -26.18 14.62
N ASP A 234 -13.37 -26.42 15.90
CA ASP A 234 -14.17 -25.91 17.02
C ASP A 234 -13.82 -24.47 17.45
N TYR A 235 -12.86 -23.83 16.77
CA TYR A 235 -12.34 -22.52 17.16
C TYR A 235 -12.62 -21.43 16.13
N TYR A 236 -12.92 -20.25 16.65
CA TYR A 236 -12.68 -18.98 15.99
C TYR A 236 -11.26 -18.53 16.31
N TYR A 237 -10.51 -18.12 15.30
CA TYR A 237 -9.20 -17.49 15.43
C TYR A 237 -9.34 -16.02 15.07
N MET A 238 -8.89 -15.14 15.96
CA MET A 238 -8.77 -13.72 15.70
C MET A 238 -7.31 -13.41 15.38
N ILE A 239 -7.07 -12.94 14.17
CA ILE A 239 -5.78 -12.43 13.71
C ILE A 239 -5.84 -10.92 13.80
N THR A 240 -4.86 -10.29 14.43
CA THR A 240 -4.86 -8.84 14.69
C THR A 240 -3.46 -8.29 14.47
N ALA A 241 -3.37 -7.04 14.05
CA ALA A 241 -2.12 -6.29 13.98
C ALA A 241 -1.86 -5.53 15.29
N VAL A 242 -0.59 -5.40 15.69
CA VAL A 242 -0.14 -4.49 16.76
C VAL A 242 1.18 -3.83 16.38
N GLY A 243 1.56 -2.77 17.09
CA GLY A 243 2.88 -2.11 16.97
C GLY A 243 2.94 -0.93 16.01
N GLY A 244 1.87 -0.72 15.22
CA GLY A 244 1.75 0.36 14.23
C GLY A 244 2.47 0.02 12.92
N THR A 245 1.84 0.39 11.80
CA THR A 245 2.35 0.08 10.46
C THR A 245 3.52 0.96 10.03
N ALA A 246 3.73 2.13 10.64
CA ALA A 246 4.76 3.10 10.28
C ALA A 246 5.92 3.09 11.28
N GLY A 247 6.74 4.15 11.27
CA GLY A 247 7.83 4.33 12.22
C GLY A 247 8.98 3.34 12.00
N PRO A 248 9.47 2.65 13.06
CA PRO A 248 10.64 1.81 12.97
C PRO A 248 10.36 0.53 12.15
N PRO A 249 11.37 0.00 11.42
CA PRO A 249 11.24 -1.25 10.65
C PRO A 249 10.70 -2.47 11.40
N THR A 250 10.85 -2.48 12.73
CA THR A 250 10.51 -3.60 13.62
C THR A 250 9.17 -3.41 14.36
N GLY A 251 8.41 -2.38 13.98
CA GLY A 251 7.18 -1.96 14.66
C GLY A 251 6.02 -2.93 14.48
N HIS A 252 5.55 -3.07 13.23
CA HIS A 252 4.34 -3.84 12.93
C HIS A 252 4.50 -5.34 13.19
N MET A 253 3.44 -5.95 13.70
CA MET A 253 3.36 -7.35 14.09
C MET A 253 2.00 -7.96 13.77
N VAL A 254 1.97 -9.27 13.59
CA VAL A 254 0.73 -10.07 13.58
C VAL A 254 0.65 -10.88 14.85
N ILE A 255 -0.49 -10.83 15.53
CA ILE A 255 -0.80 -11.66 16.71
C ILE A 255 -2.04 -12.50 16.42
N ALA A 256 -2.21 -13.57 17.19
CA ALA A 256 -3.42 -14.40 17.16
C ALA A 256 -3.97 -14.62 18.56
N ALA A 257 -5.29 -14.73 18.62
CA ALA A 257 -6.05 -15.30 19.73
C ALA A 257 -7.08 -16.30 19.19
N ARG A 258 -7.64 -17.16 20.06
CA ARG A 258 -8.72 -18.08 19.68
C ARG A 258 -9.79 -18.19 20.75
N SER A 259 -11.01 -18.56 20.34
CA SER A 259 -12.12 -18.85 21.24
C SER A 259 -13.01 -19.95 20.64
N LYS A 260 -13.71 -20.71 21.49
CA LYS A 260 -14.73 -21.68 21.04
C LYS A 260 -16.09 -21.03 20.72
N SER A 261 -16.27 -19.77 21.12
CA SER A 261 -17.45 -18.95 20.84
C SER A 261 -17.02 -17.63 20.24
N ILE A 262 -17.81 -17.07 19.33
CA ILE A 262 -17.54 -15.72 18.78
C ILE A 262 -17.54 -14.65 19.87
N HIS A 263 -18.16 -14.94 21.02
CA HIS A 263 -18.26 -14.05 22.18
C HIS A 263 -17.08 -14.14 23.15
N GLY A 264 -16.08 -14.98 22.87
CA GLY A 264 -14.97 -15.21 23.77
C GLY A 264 -15.29 -16.23 24.88
N PRO A 265 -14.49 -16.27 25.96
CA PRO A 265 -13.27 -15.49 26.14
C PRO A 265 -12.18 -15.85 25.11
N TRP A 266 -11.38 -14.87 24.73
CA TRP A 266 -10.30 -15.05 23.75
C TRP A 266 -8.99 -15.41 24.45
N GLU A 267 -8.43 -16.56 24.09
CA GLU A 267 -7.12 -17.03 24.54
C GLU A 267 -6.04 -16.52 23.59
N ASN A 268 -5.05 -15.80 24.10
CA ASN A 268 -3.89 -15.37 23.32
C ASN A 268 -2.98 -16.54 22.93
N CYS A 269 -2.47 -16.55 21.69
CA CYS A 269 -1.44 -17.48 21.28
C CYS A 269 -0.15 -17.22 22.07
N ARG A 270 0.40 -18.26 22.72
CA ARG A 270 1.66 -18.15 23.48
C ARG A 270 2.87 -17.82 22.61
N ALA A 271 2.78 -18.03 21.30
CA ALA A 271 3.83 -17.74 20.34
C ALA A 271 3.76 -16.32 19.74
N ASN A 272 2.85 -15.46 20.23
CA ASN A 272 2.75 -14.09 19.75
C ASN A 272 4.07 -13.31 19.94
N PRO A 273 4.45 -12.44 18.98
CA PRO A 273 3.81 -12.26 17.68
C PRO A 273 4.20 -13.36 16.68
N LEU A 274 3.27 -13.68 15.78
CA LEU A 274 3.46 -14.67 14.72
C LEU A 274 4.30 -14.15 13.56
N VAL A 275 4.18 -12.86 13.25
CA VAL A 275 4.97 -12.15 12.24
C VAL A 275 5.55 -10.92 12.90
N ARG A 276 6.86 -10.70 12.70
CA ARG A 276 7.55 -9.47 13.09
C ARG A 276 8.86 -9.34 12.33
N THR A 277 9.18 -8.15 11.83
CA THR A 277 10.55 -7.85 11.38
C THR A 277 11.46 -7.70 12.60
N ARG A 278 12.52 -8.50 12.68
CA ARG A 278 13.44 -8.57 13.83
C ARG A 278 14.66 -7.68 13.65
N SER A 279 15.05 -7.38 12.40
CA SER A 279 16.21 -6.55 12.09
C SER A 279 15.95 -5.63 10.91
N ALA A 280 16.49 -4.40 10.98
CA ALA A 280 16.49 -3.47 9.86
C ALA A 280 17.29 -3.98 8.64
N ALA A 281 18.08 -5.05 8.78
CA ALA A 281 18.77 -5.71 7.67
C ALA A 281 17.85 -6.62 6.83
N GLU A 282 16.66 -6.99 7.34
CA GLU A 282 15.71 -7.79 6.57
C GLU A 282 15.17 -7.02 5.37
N LYS A 283 14.81 -7.74 4.30
CA LYS A 283 14.24 -7.12 3.09
C LYS A 283 12.86 -6.51 3.33
N TRP A 284 12.08 -7.10 4.24
CA TRP A 284 10.70 -6.71 4.49
C TRP A 284 10.53 -6.14 5.89
N TRP A 285 10.15 -4.87 5.96
CA TRP A 285 9.95 -4.09 7.17
C TRP A 285 8.48 -3.93 7.50
N SER A 286 8.19 -3.69 8.78
CA SER A 286 6.86 -3.41 9.32
C SER A 286 5.80 -4.36 8.74
N ARG A 287 6.08 -5.66 8.83
CA ARG A 287 5.19 -6.72 8.35
C ARG A 287 3.99 -6.90 9.29
N GLY A 288 2.78 -6.75 8.77
CA GLY A 288 1.57 -6.88 9.59
C GLY A 288 0.27 -6.78 8.81
N HIS A 289 -0.84 -6.71 9.55
CA HIS A 289 -2.20 -6.63 9.00
C HIS A 289 -2.60 -7.85 8.15
N ALA A 290 -2.59 -9.03 8.77
CA ALA A 290 -2.72 -10.31 8.08
C ALA A 290 -4.16 -10.86 8.01
N THR A 291 -4.46 -11.51 6.89
CA THR A 291 -5.66 -12.32 6.68
C THR A 291 -5.25 -13.76 6.33
N LEU A 292 -5.87 -14.76 6.97
CA LEU A 292 -5.66 -16.16 6.64
C LEU A 292 -6.57 -16.61 5.51
N VAL A 293 -6.06 -17.49 4.65
CA VAL A 293 -6.82 -18.07 3.54
C VAL A 293 -6.39 -19.51 3.29
N GLU A 294 -7.37 -20.36 2.98
CA GLU A 294 -7.11 -21.73 2.53
C GLU A 294 -6.71 -21.72 1.04
N GLY A 295 -5.57 -22.31 0.72
CA GLY A 295 -5.04 -22.50 -0.62
C GLY A 295 -5.79 -23.55 -1.44
N PRO A 296 -5.46 -23.68 -2.74
CA PRO A 296 -6.22 -24.52 -3.67
C PRO A 296 -6.16 -26.02 -3.34
N ALA A 297 -5.12 -26.46 -2.63
CA ALA A 297 -4.94 -27.84 -2.19
C ALA A 297 -5.37 -28.08 -0.73
N GLY A 298 -6.01 -27.11 -0.08
CA GLY A 298 -6.39 -27.18 1.34
C GLY A 298 -5.26 -26.85 2.32
N ASP A 299 -4.06 -26.53 1.82
CA ASP A 299 -2.99 -25.91 2.58
C ASP A 299 -3.37 -24.49 3.00
N TRP A 300 -2.70 -23.92 4.01
CA TRP A 300 -3.06 -22.59 4.52
C TRP A 300 -1.99 -21.56 4.24
N TRP A 301 -2.44 -20.34 4.04
CA TRP A 301 -1.62 -19.20 3.69
C TRP A 301 -2.06 -17.97 4.46
N SER A 302 -1.13 -17.05 4.65
CA SER A 302 -1.37 -15.73 5.23
C SER A 302 -0.98 -14.67 4.21
N VAL A 303 -1.89 -13.75 3.94
CA VAL A 303 -1.63 -12.56 3.12
C VAL A 303 -1.56 -11.36 4.05
N TYR A 304 -0.50 -10.58 3.94
CA TYR A 304 -0.25 -9.38 4.73
C TYR A 304 0.60 -8.41 3.93
N HIS A 305 0.93 -7.24 4.48
CA HIS A 305 1.78 -6.29 3.76
C HIS A 305 3.09 -6.03 4.51
N GLY A 306 4.04 -5.39 3.82
CA GLY A 306 5.24 -4.83 4.42
C GLY A 306 5.92 -3.83 3.49
N TYR A 307 6.82 -3.02 4.03
CA TYR A 307 7.66 -2.14 3.22
C TYR A 307 8.91 -2.88 2.75
N GLU A 308 9.34 -2.58 1.52
CA GLU A 308 10.63 -3.05 1.03
C GLU A 308 11.74 -2.15 1.57
N ASN A 309 12.76 -2.77 2.18
CA ASN A 309 13.90 -2.10 2.77
C ASN A 309 14.56 -1.14 1.79
N GLY A 310 14.68 0.13 2.17
CA GLY A 310 15.23 1.20 1.36
C GLY A 310 14.27 1.74 0.29
N TYR A 311 13.04 1.22 0.19
CA TYR A 311 12.05 1.60 -0.83
C TYR A 311 10.66 1.89 -0.23
N TRP A 312 10.62 2.64 0.88
CA TRP A 312 9.34 3.16 1.41
C TRP A 312 8.53 3.95 0.38
N THR A 313 9.18 4.50 -0.64
CA THR A 313 8.56 5.18 -1.78
C THR A 313 7.62 4.28 -2.59
N LEU A 314 7.79 2.95 -2.54
CA LEU A 314 6.87 2.00 -3.17
C LEU A 314 5.60 1.74 -2.35
N GLY A 315 5.52 2.24 -1.12
CA GLY A 315 4.46 1.91 -0.18
C GLY A 315 4.54 0.47 0.35
N ARG A 316 3.43 -0.01 0.91
CA ARG A 316 3.29 -1.33 1.54
C ARG A 316 2.87 -2.36 0.50
N GLN A 317 3.73 -3.32 0.24
CA GLN A 317 3.54 -4.32 -0.81
C GLN A 317 2.93 -5.60 -0.21
N ALA A 318 2.08 -6.29 -0.96
CA ALA A 318 1.40 -7.50 -0.48
C ALA A 318 2.34 -8.71 -0.53
N LEU A 319 2.43 -9.42 0.59
CA LEU A 319 3.29 -10.57 0.84
C LEU A 319 2.42 -11.80 1.10
N LEU A 320 2.92 -12.97 0.68
CA LEU A 320 2.30 -14.27 0.90
C LEU A 320 3.24 -15.16 1.72
N ASP A 321 2.71 -15.79 2.75
CA ASP A 321 3.46 -16.65 3.69
C ASP A 321 2.73 -17.98 3.92
N PRO A 322 3.38 -19.14 3.73
CA PRO A 322 2.77 -20.43 4.02
C PRO A 322 2.52 -20.62 5.51
N VAL A 323 1.40 -21.24 5.86
CA VAL A 323 0.96 -21.48 7.24
C VAL A 323 0.86 -22.98 7.50
N GLU A 324 1.43 -23.44 8.62
CA GLU A 324 1.08 -24.73 9.21
C GLU A 324 0.16 -24.57 10.41
N TRP A 325 -0.74 -25.54 10.57
CA TRP A 325 -1.48 -25.75 11.81
C TRP A 325 -0.75 -26.80 12.64
N THR A 326 -0.40 -26.46 13.88
CA THR A 326 0.26 -27.35 14.83
C THR A 326 -0.74 -28.29 15.49
N ASP A 327 -0.24 -29.38 16.10
CA ASP A 327 -1.08 -30.41 16.73
C ASP A 327 -1.93 -29.88 17.90
N ASP A 328 -1.48 -28.81 18.56
CA ASP A 328 -2.22 -28.10 19.61
C ASP A 328 -3.21 -27.05 19.06
N GLY A 329 -3.40 -27.02 17.74
CA GLY A 329 -4.39 -26.20 17.06
C GLY A 329 -4.02 -24.72 16.98
N TRP A 330 -2.74 -24.38 16.89
CA TRP A 330 -2.28 -23.00 16.62
C TRP A 330 -1.70 -22.90 15.21
N LEU A 331 -1.60 -21.68 14.69
CA LEU A 331 -0.94 -21.44 13.41
C LEU A 331 0.52 -21.04 13.59
N ARG A 332 1.36 -21.38 12.61
CA ARG A 332 2.75 -20.94 12.50
C ARG A 332 3.08 -20.56 11.07
N MET A 333 3.73 -19.42 10.90
CA MET A 333 4.26 -18.96 9.62
C MET A 333 5.51 -19.77 9.25
N LYS A 334 5.62 -20.18 7.98
CA LYS A 334 6.71 -21.05 7.48
C LYS A 334 7.63 -20.39 6.48
N GLY A 335 7.27 -19.21 5.96
CA GLY A 335 8.00 -18.52 4.89
C GLY A 335 9.41 -18.09 5.29
N GLY A 336 9.70 -17.97 6.60
CA GLY A 336 11.02 -17.65 7.09
C GLY A 336 11.54 -16.33 6.52
N ASP A 337 12.62 -16.41 5.74
CA ASP A 337 13.15 -15.26 4.97
C ASP A 337 12.35 -15.07 3.66
N LEU A 338 11.36 -14.18 3.71
CA LEU A 338 10.52 -13.83 2.55
C LEU A 338 11.29 -13.10 1.41
N SER A 339 12.60 -12.89 1.53
CA SER A 339 13.44 -12.45 0.42
C SER A 339 13.92 -13.60 -0.49
N ARG A 340 13.61 -14.84 -0.13
CA ARG A 340 13.97 -16.04 -0.88
C ARG A 340 12.78 -16.65 -1.61
N PRO A 341 13.00 -17.39 -2.71
CA PRO A 341 11.93 -18.12 -3.37
C PRO A 341 11.23 -19.12 -2.44
N ILE A 342 9.90 -19.13 -2.46
CA ILE A 342 9.02 -20.02 -1.68
C ILE A 342 8.25 -20.90 -2.67
N ALA A 343 7.96 -22.15 -2.29
CA ALA A 343 7.10 -23.02 -3.12
C ALA A 343 5.70 -22.38 -3.30
N LYS A 344 5.14 -22.42 -4.51
CA LYS A 344 3.78 -21.93 -4.77
C LYS A 344 2.72 -22.83 -4.08
N PRO A 345 1.52 -22.30 -3.81
CA PRO A 345 0.37 -23.12 -3.45
C PRO A 345 0.14 -24.22 -4.49
N LYS A 346 -0.12 -25.43 -4.01
CA LYS A 346 -0.36 -26.59 -4.88
C LYS A 346 -1.79 -26.56 -5.43
N GLY A 347 -2.00 -27.19 -6.58
CA GLY A 347 -3.34 -27.37 -7.17
C GLY A 347 -3.99 -26.12 -7.76
N GLY A 348 -3.37 -24.95 -7.61
CA GLY A 348 -3.85 -23.71 -8.20
C GLY A 348 -3.70 -23.67 -9.72
N THR A 349 -4.57 -22.90 -10.37
CA THR A 349 -4.48 -22.62 -11.81
C THR A 349 -4.25 -21.13 -12.02
N VAL A 350 -3.52 -20.76 -13.07
CA VAL A 350 -3.29 -19.35 -13.38
C VAL A 350 -4.55 -18.79 -14.02
N ALA A 351 -5.22 -17.84 -13.35
CA ALA A 351 -6.48 -17.24 -13.82
C ALA A 351 -6.30 -16.23 -14.98
N GLY A 352 -5.06 -15.94 -15.36
CA GLY A 352 -4.70 -14.97 -16.39
C GLY A 352 -3.30 -14.41 -16.14
N PRO A 353 -2.84 -13.48 -16.99
CA PRO A 353 -1.57 -12.80 -16.75
C PRO A 353 -1.62 -12.03 -15.42
N HIS A 354 -0.51 -12.05 -14.68
CA HIS A 354 -0.35 -11.27 -13.46
C HIS A 354 -0.21 -9.77 -13.79
N GLY A 355 -0.91 -8.93 -13.04
CA GLY A 355 -0.89 -7.48 -13.17
C GLY A 355 -1.63 -6.98 -14.42
N MET A 356 -1.22 -5.81 -14.89
CA MET A 356 -1.66 -5.19 -16.14
C MET A 356 -0.54 -4.36 -16.76
N ALA A 357 -0.65 -4.02 -18.04
CA ALA A 357 0.23 -3.03 -18.64
C ALA A 357 -0.02 -1.64 -18.04
N LEU A 358 1.06 -0.96 -17.64
CA LEU A 358 1.05 0.44 -17.22
C LEU A 358 1.22 1.38 -18.43
N SER A 359 1.80 0.89 -19.53
CA SER A 359 1.71 1.58 -20.82
C SER A 359 0.23 1.74 -21.24
N ASP A 360 -0.07 2.85 -21.91
CA ASP A 360 -1.42 3.22 -22.34
C ASP A 360 -1.37 3.95 -23.69
N ASP A 361 -1.99 3.34 -24.69
CA ASP A 361 -2.24 3.95 -25.99
C ASP A 361 -3.51 4.82 -25.99
N PHE A 362 -4.22 4.84 -24.86
CA PHE A 362 -5.49 5.55 -24.69
C PHE A 362 -6.54 5.11 -25.72
N ALA A 363 -6.63 3.82 -26.04
CA ALA A 363 -7.75 3.28 -26.79
C ALA A 363 -9.07 3.33 -25.99
N SER A 364 -8.98 3.30 -24.65
CA SER A 364 -10.11 3.50 -23.74
C SER A 364 -9.63 4.09 -22.41
N LEU A 365 -10.52 4.79 -21.69
CA LEU A 365 -10.19 5.36 -20.39
C LEU A 365 -10.22 4.26 -19.30
N ALA A 366 -9.04 3.77 -18.92
CA ALA A 366 -8.86 2.74 -17.89
C ALA A 366 -8.92 3.29 -16.44
N LEU A 367 -9.92 4.13 -16.15
CA LEU A 367 -10.11 4.76 -14.83
C LEU A 367 -10.54 3.72 -13.77
N GLY A 368 -9.86 3.71 -12.65
CA GLY A 368 -10.10 2.81 -11.52
C GLY A 368 -9.44 1.43 -11.63
N ALA A 369 -8.89 1.05 -12.78
CA ALA A 369 -8.01 -0.13 -12.90
C ALA A 369 -6.55 0.32 -12.97
N LYS A 370 -6.23 1.23 -13.90
CA LYS A 370 -4.86 1.72 -14.13
C LYS A 370 -4.66 3.13 -13.56
N TRP A 371 -5.61 4.01 -13.84
CA TRP A 371 -5.56 5.43 -13.49
C TRP A 371 -6.52 5.77 -12.36
N ASN A 372 -6.10 6.56 -11.39
CA ASN A 372 -6.98 7.11 -10.36
C ASN A 372 -6.70 8.60 -10.17
N PHE A 373 -7.74 9.36 -9.88
CA PHE A 373 -7.60 10.72 -9.36
C PHE A 373 -7.21 10.68 -7.89
N PHE A 374 -6.40 11.66 -7.47
CA PHE A 374 -6.09 11.89 -6.06
C PHE A 374 -7.03 12.94 -5.46
N LYS A 375 -7.77 12.61 -4.40
CA LYS A 375 -8.80 13.44 -3.75
C LYS A 375 -9.76 14.11 -4.75
N PRO A 376 -10.39 13.36 -5.68
CA PRO A 376 -11.26 13.98 -6.67
C PRO A 376 -12.47 14.67 -6.03
N ALA A 377 -12.85 15.81 -6.60
CA ALA A 377 -14.15 16.40 -6.38
C ALA A 377 -15.27 15.53 -7.00
N PRO A 378 -16.55 15.73 -6.64
CA PRO A 378 -17.65 14.93 -7.20
C PRO A 378 -17.76 14.96 -8.73
N ASP A 379 -17.33 16.07 -9.36
CA ASP A 379 -17.34 16.27 -10.82
C ASP A 379 -16.03 15.83 -11.51
N GLU A 380 -15.06 15.29 -10.76
CA GLU A 380 -13.69 15.11 -11.27
C GLU A 380 -13.61 14.15 -12.45
N ALA A 381 -14.40 13.07 -12.42
CA ALA A 381 -14.43 12.07 -13.49
C ALA A 381 -14.79 12.69 -14.85
N GLY A 382 -15.58 13.77 -14.88
CA GLY A 382 -15.96 14.47 -16.12
C GLY A 382 -14.81 15.24 -16.78
N ARG A 383 -13.65 15.35 -16.13
CA ARG A 383 -12.46 16.05 -16.66
C ARG A 383 -11.58 15.18 -17.55
N ALA A 384 -11.76 13.87 -17.52
CA ALA A 384 -10.95 12.92 -18.28
C ALA A 384 -11.84 12.15 -19.26
N HIS A 385 -11.44 12.12 -20.53
CA HIS A 385 -12.03 11.25 -21.53
C HIS A 385 -10.99 10.88 -22.58
N VAL A 386 -11.33 9.91 -23.43
CA VAL A 386 -10.50 9.52 -24.57
C VAL A 386 -11.13 10.03 -25.85
N GLU A 387 -10.31 10.66 -26.70
CA GLU A 387 -10.68 11.14 -28.04
C GLU A 387 -9.47 10.96 -28.96
N ASP A 388 -9.68 10.39 -30.15
CA ASP A 388 -8.65 10.21 -31.19
C ASP A 388 -7.31 9.60 -30.69
N GLY A 389 -7.41 8.55 -29.86
CA GLY A 389 -6.24 7.86 -29.30
C GLY A 389 -5.43 8.72 -28.31
N ALA A 390 -6.07 9.70 -27.67
CA ALA A 390 -5.47 10.54 -26.65
C ALA A 390 -6.34 10.58 -25.40
N LEU A 391 -5.70 10.61 -24.23
CA LEU A 391 -6.35 11.07 -23.02
C LEU A 391 -6.45 12.60 -23.07
N ILE A 392 -7.67 13.10 -23.04
CA ILE A 392 -7.98 14.51 -22.86
C ILE A 392 -8.23 14.75 -21.38
N LEU A 393 -7.40 15.60 -20.77
CA LEU A 393 -7.52 15.98 -19.36
C LEU A 393 -7.69 17.49 -19.25
N LYS A 394 -8.91 17.90 -18.86
CA LYS A 394 -9.22 19.30 -18.60
C LYS A 394 -8.36 19.83 -17.45
N ALA A 395 -7.96 21.10 -17.51
CA ALA A 395 -7.18 21.74 -16.47
C ALA A 395 -8.03 22.00 -15.20
N ARG A 396 -7.46 21.81 -14.00
CA ARG A 396 -8.03 22.28 -12.72
C ARG A 396 -6.90 22.79 -11.85
N GLY A 397 -7.24 23.75 -11.00
CA GLY A 397 -6.28 24.34 -10.08
C GLY A 397 -5.18 25.09 -10.83
N THR A 398 -4.11 25.32 -10.10
CA THR A 398 -2.96 26.11 -10.55
C THR A 398 -1.72 25.25 -10.75
N ALA A 399 -1.60 24.12 -10.04
CA ALA A 399 -0.46 23.22 -10.06
C ALA A 399 -0.85 21.82 -9.53
N PRO A 400 0.06 20.83 -9.47
CA PRO A 400 -0.28 19.50 -8.93
C PRO A 400 -0.88 19.51 -7.51
N VAL A 401 -0.52 20.49 -6.68
CA VAL A 401 -1.06 20.69 -5.32
C VAL A 401 -2.59 20.83 -5.25
N ASP A 402 -3.25 21.34 -6.30
CA ASP A 402 -4.68 21.64 -6.31
C ASP A 402 -5.40 21.19 -7.60
N SER A 403 -4.74 20.37 -8.42
CA SER A 403 -5.28 19.92 -9.72
C SER A 403 -5.99 18.56 -9.72
N SER A 404 -5.85 17.77 -8.65
CA SER A 404 -6.21 16.35 -8.60
C SER A 404 -5.54 15.58 -9.76
N PRO A 405 -4.24 15.27 -9.66
CA PRO A 405 -3.54 14.59 -10.75
C PRO A 405 -4.08 13.18 -11.00
N LEU A 406 -3.87 12.69 -12.21
CA LEU A 406 -4.19 11.32 -12.61
C LEU A 406 -2.97 10.43 -12.42
N LEU A 407 -3.07 9.43 -11.54
CA LEU A 407 -1.94 8.67 -11.03
C LEU A 407 -2.10 7.18 -11.32
N LEU A 408 -0.99 6.46 -11.43
CA LEU A 408 -0.94 5.00 -11.50
C LEU A 408 -0.08 4.42 -10.36
N ILE A 409 -0.17 3.12 -10.13
CA ILE A 409 0.67 2.41 -9.15
C ILE A 409 1.84 1.77 -9.90
N ALA A 410 3.07 2.09 -9.48
CA ALA A 410 4.28 1.48 -10.00
C ALA A 410 5.02 0.75 -8.88
N GLY A 411 5.35 -0.52 -9.12
CA GLY A 411 5.94 -1.40 -8.13
C GLY A 411 7.43 -1.70 -8.35
N ASP A 412 8.10 -1.08 -9.32
CA ASP A 412 9.50 -1.36 -9.63
C ASP A 412 10.46 -0.39 -8.93
N GLN A 413 11.64 -0.88 -8.52
CA GLN A 413 12.67 -0.05 -7.87
C GLN A 413 13.32 0.95 -8.83
N ALA A 414 13.31 0.64 -10.12
CA ALA A 414 13.79 1.49 -11.20
C ALA A 414 12.83 1.37 -12.38
N TYR A 415 12.39 2.50 -12.92
CA TYR A 415 11.49 2.55 -14.06
C TYR A 415 11.60 3.87 -14.80
N ARG A 416 11.02 3.90 -15.99
CA ARG A 416 10.87 5.09 -16.80
C ARG A 416 9.45 5.15 -17.35
N PHE A 417 8.88 6.35 -17.38
CA PHE A 417 7.66 6.63 -18.09
C PHE A 417 7.80 7.86 -18.97
N GLU A 418 7.11 7.86 -20.10
CA GLU A 418 7.14 8.97 -21.06
C GLU A 418 5.80 9.11 -21.76
N CYS A 419 5.52 10.32 -22.23
CA CYS A 419 4.26 10.67 -22.87
C CYS A 419 4.48 11.80 -23.87
N ASP A 420 3.74 11.77 -24.98
CA ASP A 420 3.55 12.93 -25.83
C ASP A 420 2.47 13.82 -25.18
N ILE A 421 2.77 15.11 -25.01
CA ILE A 421 1.91 16.07 -24.33
C ILE A 421 1.70 17.28 -25.23
N GLU A 422 0.44 17.68 -25.38
CA GLU A 422 0.00 18.88 -26.08
C GLU A 422 -0.90 19.69 -25.15
N ILE A 423 -0.68 21.00 -25.07
CA ILE A 423 -1.46 21.89 -24.19
C ILE A 423 -2.22 22.95 -24.99
N ALA A 424 -3.43 23.27 -24.53
CA ALA A 424 -4.15 24.45 -25.00
C ALA A 424 -3.44 25.76 -24.57
N PRO A 425 -3.66 26.89 -25.28
CA PRO A 425 -3.17 28.19 -24.84
C PRO A 425 -3.58 28.53 -23.40
N GLY A 426 -2.61 28.95 -22.58
CA GLY A 426 -2.83 29.25 -21.16
C GLY A 426 -2.89 28.03 -20.23
N GLY A 427 -2.75 26.81 -20.78
CA GLY A 427 -2.63 25.58 -20.01
C GLY A 427 -1.22 25.30 -19.52
N THR A 428 -1.12 24.45 -18.51
CA THR A 428 0.14 23.84 -18.07
C THR A 428 -0.10 22.35 -17.83
N ALA A 429 0.78 21.51 -18.35
CA ALA A 429 0.70 20.07 -18.14
C ALA A 429 2.09 19.45 -18.02
N GLY A 430 2.16 18.22 -17.53
CA GLY A 430 3.44 17.55 -17.37
C GLY A 430 3.35 16.17 -16.75
N LEU A 431 4.54 15.66 -16.41
CA LEU A 431 4.76 14.37 -15.78
C LEU A 431 5.29 14.57 -14.37
N ILE A 432 4.74 13.82 -13.42
CA ILE A 432 5.07 13.94 -11.99
C ILE A 432 5.30 12.59 -11.34
N LEU A 433 6.06 12.63 -10.24
CA LEU A 433 6.07 11.64 -9.18
C LEU A 433 5.40 12.26 -7.95
N PHE A 434 4.26 11.73 -7.55
CA PHE A 434 3.35 12.34 -6.59
C PHE A 434 3.12 11.45 -5.37
N TYR A 435 3.51 11.91 -4.19
CA TYR A 435 3.18 11.25 -2.93
C TYR A 435 1.86 11.81 -2.39
N ASP A 436 1.82 13.12 -2.15
CA ASP A 436 0.58 13.87 -1.86
C ASP A 436 0.67 15.32 -2.33
N GLU A 437 -0.37 16.12 -2.09
CA GLU A 437 -0.44 17.50 -2.55
C GLU A 437 0.65 18.43 -2.00
N LYS A 438 1.40 18.01 -0.98
CA LYS A 438 2.52 18.80 -0.42
C LYS A 438 3.88 18.16 -0.62
N LEU A 439 3.95 16.92 -1.12
CA LEU A 439 5.22 16.25 -1.41
C LEU A 439 5.15 15.54 -2.76
N TYR A 440 5.67 16.20 -3.79
CA TYR A 440 5.77 15.67 -5.14
C TYR A 440 6.94 16.33 -5.88
N CYS A 441 7.35 15.74 -6.98
CA CYS A 441 8.29 16.35 -7.91
C CYS A 441 7.89 16.08 -9.35
N GLY A 442 8.41 16.87 -10.28
CA GLY A 442 8.09 16.68 -11.69
C GLY A 442 8.49 17.85 -12.56
N LEU A 443 8.20 17.69 -13.84
CA LEU A 443 8.40 18.71 -14.86
C LEU A 443 7.10 18.85 -15.65
N GLY A 444 6.65 20.08 -15.80
CA GLY A 444 5.65 20.45 -16.79
C GLY A 444 6.08 21.65 -17.60
N PHE A 445 5.16 22.18 -18.40
CA PHE A 445 5.43 23.31 -19.28
C PHE A 445 4.17 24.08 -19.61
N ASP A 446 4.36 25.37 -19.88
CA ASP A 446 3.45 26.22 -20.65
C ASP A 446 4.07 26.51 -22.03
N GLY A 447 3.38 27.31 -22.85
CA GLY A 447 3.82 27.59 -24.23
C GLY A 447 5.17 28.32 -24.35
N ALA A 448 5.70 28.89 -23.27
CA ALA A 448 6.95 29.67 -23.27
C ALA A 448 7.98 29.19 -22.24
N ARG A 449 7.57 28.50 -21.18
CA ARG A 449 8.42 28.13 -20.05
C ARG A 449 8.16 26.71 -19.55
N PHE A 450 9.21 26.07 -19.04
CA PHE A 450 9.03 24.91 -18.20
C PHE A 450 8.49 25.32 -16.82
N VAL A 451 7.88 24.37 -16.12
CA VAL A 451 7.39 24.51 -14.75
C VAL A 451 7.99 23.38 -13.94
N THR A 452 8.93 23.71 -13.06
CA THR A 452 9.66 22.72 -12.26
C THR A 452 9.01 22.54 -10.90
N HIS A 453 8.85 21.29 -10.46
CA HIS A 453 8.27 20.97 -9.17
C HIS A 453 9.27 20.20 -8.31
N GLN A 454 9.56 20.71 -7.11
CA GLN A 454 10.48 20.08 -6.15
C GLN A 454 9.91 20.19 -4.74
N TYR A 455 9.84 19.07 -4.02
CA TYR A 455 9.31 19.02 -2.65
C TYR A 455 7.89 19.57 -2.52
N GLY A 456 7.06 19.37 -3.57
CA GLY A 456 5.71 19.89 -3.67
C GLY A 456 5.57 21.38 -3.97
N ILE A 457 6.68 22.05 -4.33
CA ILE A 457 6.73 23.49 -4.57
C ILE A 457 7.13 23.76 -6.02
N GLU A 458 6.42 24.66 -6.67
CA GLU A 458 6.82 25.21 -7.97
C GLU A 458 8.09 26.06 -7.81
N ARG A 459 9.09 25.82 -8.66
CA ARG A 459 10.39 26.50 -8.64
C ARG A 459 10.62 27.27 -9.94
N ALA A 460 11.85 27.25 -10.44
CA ALA A 460 12.26 28.03 -11.59
C ALA A 460 11.40 27.70 -12.83
N ARG A 461 11.16 28.72 -13.66
CA ARG A 461 10.49 28.58 -14.96
C ARG A 461 11.46 28.93 -16.12
N PRO A 462 12.43 28.05 -16.44
CA PRO A 462 13.35 28.30 -17.55
C PRO A 462 12.61 28.30 -18.89
N ALA A 463 13.22 28.88 -19.92
CA ALA A 463 12.63 28.96 -21.26
C ALA A 463 12.34 27.56 -21.83
N ASN A 464 11.15 27.38 -22.40
CA ASN A 464 10.76 26.18 -23.11
C ASN A 464 10.98 26.40 -24.63
N PRO A 465 11.89 25.63 -25.27
CA PRO A 465 12.16 25.78 -26.70
C PRO A 465 11.16 25.03 -27.60
N HIS A 466 10.28 24.20 -27.06
CA HIS A 466 9.42 23.28 -27.81
C HIS A 466 7.99 23.81 -28.03
N GLY A 467 7.63 24.95 -27.43
CA GLY A 467 6.28 25.51 -27.53
C GLY A 467 5.23 24.66 -26.80
N THR A 468 4.06 24.47 -27.42
CA THR A 468 2.90 23.83 -26.78
C THR A 468 2.83 22.30 -26.95
N ARG A 469 3.84 21.68 -27.56
CA ARG A 469 3.90 20.23 -27.75
C ARG A 469 5.30 19.70 -27.54
N MET A 470 5.43 18.64 -26.75
CA MET A 470 6.68 17.91 -26.62
C MET A 470 6.44 16.48 -26.15
N ARG A 471 7.43 15.62 -26.33
CA ARG A 471 7.52 14.36 -25.61
C ARG A 471 8.36 14.57 -24.36
N MET A 472 7.87 14.07 -23.22
CA MET A 472 8.55 14.13 -21.94
C MET A 472 8.82 12.74 -21.43
N ARG A 473 9.94 12.57 -20.73
CA ARG A 473 10.36 11.33 -20.11
C ARG A 473 10.80 11.60 -18.68
N VAL A 474 10.31 10.79 -17.75
CA VAL A 474 10.75 10.73 -16.37
C VAL A 474 11.38 9.37 -16.12
N THR A 475 12.61 9.35 -15.63
CA THR A 475 13.28 8.13 -15.16
C THR A 475 13.42 8.24 -13.66
N ASN A 476 12.93 7.25 -12.92
CA ASN A 476 13.24 7.04 -11.51
C ASN A 476 14.13 5.80 -11.43
N ASP A 477 15.42 5.97 -11.21
CA ASP A 477 16.36 4.87 -11.01
C ASP A 477 16.81 4.88 -9.55
N ARG A 478 16.21 4.01 -8.75
CA ARG A 478 16.58 3.80 -7.34
C ARG A 478 16.62 5.12 -6.56
N HIS A 479 15.51 5.87 -6.67
CA HIS A 479 15.24 7.19 -6.08
C HIS A 479 15.92 8.38 -6.75
N ILE A 480 16.69 8.16 -7.81
CA ILE A 480 17.26 9.25 -8.60
C ILE A 480 16.35 9.54 -9.78
N VAL A 481 15.75 10.74 -9.77
CA VAL A 481 14.79 11.18 -10.77
C VAL A 481 15.45 12.12 -11.76
N THR A 482 15.36 11.80 -13.04
CA THR A 482 15.80 12.66 -14.15
C THR A 482 14.68 12.89 -15.15
N TYR A 483 14.73 14.04 -15.81
CA TYR A 483 13.77 14.44 -16.83
C TYR A 483 14.48 14.61 -18.17
N ASP A 484 13.88 14.11 -19.24
CA ASP A 484 14.35 14.32 -20.61
C ASP A 484 13.19 14.87 -21.44
N THR A 485 13.48 15.80 -22.37
CA THR A 485 12.48 16.43 -23.24
C THR A 485 12.86 16.26 -24.71
N SER A 486 11.85 16.25 -25.57
CA SER A 486 12.03 16.14 -27.02
C SER A 486 10.96 16.91 -27.79
N GLY A 487 11.39 17.76 -28.72
CA GLY A 487 10.52 18.51 -29.63
C GLY A 487 10.25 17.80 -30.96
N ASP A 488 10.92 16.68 -31.24
CA ASP A 488 10.88 15.97 -32.53
C ASP A 488 10.26 14.56 -32.44
N GLY A 489 9.42 14.34 -31.42
CA GLY A 489 8.70 13.08 -31.22
C GLY A 489 9.57 11.97 -30.59
N GLY A 490 10.65 12.33 -29.90
CA GLY A 490 11.55 11.39 -29.22
C GLY A 490 12.71 10.90 -30.08
N LYS A 491 12.97 11.51 -31.25
CA LYS A 491 14.14 11.16 -32.09
C LYS A 491 15.42 11.68 -31.45
N THR A 492 15.37 12.87 -30.87
CA THR A 492 16.44 13.46 -30.07
C THR A 492 15.92 13.81 -28.67
N TRP A 493 16.78 13.62 -27.67
CA TRP A 493 16.45 13.88 -26.26
C TRP A 493 17.44 14.86 -25.67
N VAL A 494 16.92 15.84 -24.94
CA VAL A 494 17.72 16.78 -24.14
C VAL A 494 17.43 16.51 -22.67
N ARG A 495 18.48 16.14 -21.92
CA ARG A 495 18.43 16.03 -20.47
C ARG A 495 18.13 17.40 -19.87
N PHE A 496 17.05 17.49 -19.10
CA PHE A 496 16.80 18.67 -18.29
C PHE A 496 17.89 18.78 -17.23
N ASP A 497 18.40 19.98 -16.99
CA ASP A 497 19.60 20.25 -16.20
C ASP A 497 19.42 20.10 -14.68
N ARG A 498 18.26 19.60 -14.25
CA ARG A 498 17.88 19.43 -12.85
C ARG A 498 17.21 18.06 -12.63
N GLY A 499 17.71 17.32 -11.64
CA GLY A 499 17.12 16.07 -11.16
C GLY A 499 16.61 16.18 -9.72
N MET A 500 16.14 15.06 -9.16
CA MET A 500 15.70 14.95 -7.76
C MET A 500 16.20 13.64 -7.13
N GLU A 501 16.42 13.68 -5.82
CA GLU A 501 16.57 12.51 -4.97
C GLU A 501 15.26 12.38 -4.16
N VAL A 502 14.60 11.22 -4.22
CA VAL A 502 13.24 11.04 -3.68
C VAL A 502 13.13 9.99 -2.57
N SER A 503 14.24 9.50 -2.02
CA SER A 503 14.22 8.49 -0.95
C SER A 503 13.42 8.91 0.27
N GLY A 504 13.30 10.22 0.53
CA GLY A 504 12.49 10.82 1.60
C GLY A 504 11.00 11.03 1.28
N TYR A 505 10.50 10.60 0.12
CA TYR A 505 9.11 10.83 -0.29
C TYR A 505 8.20 9.70 0.19
N HIS A 506 8.05 9.61 1.52
CA HIS A 506 7.29 8.54 2.17
C HIS A 506 6.68 8.97 3.52
N HIS A 507 5.89 8.07 4.11
CA HIS A 507 5.10 8.29 5.32
C HIS A 507 5.90 8.73 6.55
N ASN A 508 7.11 8.21 6.78
CA ASN A 508 7.92 8.62 7.93
C ASN A 508 8.46 10.06 7.83
N VAL A 509 8.44 10.66 6.64
CA VAL A 509 8.80 12.07 6.44
C VAL A 509 7.55 12.95 6.35
N ARG A 510 6.56 12.51 5.58
CA ARG A 510 5.40 13.34 5.21
C ARG A 510 4.13 13.07 6.03
N GLY A 511 4.03 11.89 6.65
CA GLY A 511 2.79 11.35 7.18
C GLY A 511 1.91 10.72 6.10
N GLY A 512 0.71 10.28 6.50
CA GLY A 512 -0.16 9.46 5.65
C GLY A 512 0.41 8.05 5.44
N PHE A 513 -0.19 7.28 4.55
CA PHE A 513 0.20 5.88 4.30
C PHE A 513 0.25 5.56 2.80
N LEU A 514 0.77 6.50 2.00
CA LEU A 514 0.74 6.51 0.54
C LEU A 514 2.07 5.98 -0.06
N MET A 515 2.17 6.04 -1.40
CA MET A 515 3.38 5.80 -2.19
C MET A 515 3.74 7.01 -3.05
N LEU A 516 4.94 7.01 -3.62
CA LEU A 516 5.33 7.92 -4.69
C LEU A 516 4.87 7.41 -6.06
N ARG A 517 3.86 8.05 -6.65
CA ARG A 517 3.17 7.58 -7.86
C ARG A 517 3.57 8.33 -9.13
N PRO A 518 3.86 7.64 -10.25
CA PRO A 518 3.86 8.25 -11.57
C PRO A 518 2.48 8.84 -11.90
N GLY A 519 2.48 10.01 -12.53
CA GLY A 519 1.26 10.72 -12.82
C GLY A 519 1.34 11.73 -13.95
N LEU A 520 0.15 12.06 -14.43
CA LEU A 520 -0.15 13.12 -15.38
C LEU A 520 -0.90 14.24 -14.64
N TYR A 521 -0.63 15.49 -14.99
CA TYR A 521 -1.42 16.61 -14.48
C TYR A 521 -1.70 17.64 -15.57
N SER A 522 -2.83 18.32 -15.43
CA SER A 522 -3.25 19.45 -16.27
C SER A 522 -3.84 20.54 -15.35
N ALA A 523 -3.28 21.74 -15.42
CA ALA A 523 -3.60 22.88 -14.58
C ALA A 523 -3.66 24.18 -15.38
N GLY A 524 -4.19 25.25 -14.80
CA GLY A 524 -4.42 26.51 -15.50
C GLY A 524 -5.69 26.47 -16.35
N GLN A 525 -5.59 26.87 -17.63
CA GLN A 525 -6.74 26.98 -18.54
C GLN A 525 -6.76 25.85 -19.58
N GLY A 526 -7.95 25.59 -20.13
CA GLY A 526 -8.12 24.67 -21.25
C GLY A 526 -7.90 23.20 -20.88
N GLU A 527 -7.34 22.44 -21.82
CA GLU A 527 -7.17 21.00 -21.71
C GLU A 527 -5.79 20.59 -22.21
N ALA A 528 -5.30 19.46 -21.71
CA ALA A 528 -4.07 18.84 -22.18
C ALA A 528 -4.41 17.49 -22.83
N ARG A 529 -3.71 17.18 -23.92
CA ARG A 529 -3.82 15.90 -24.63
C ARG A 529 -2.57 15.09 -24.37
N PHE A 530 -2.76 13.87 -23.90
CA PHE A 530 -1.71 12.90 -23.61
C PHE A 530 -1.82 11.74 -24.59
N ARG A 531 -0.72 11.39 -25.25
CA ARG A 531 -0.64 10.27 -26.21
C ARG A 531 0.58 9.41 -25.94
N ASN A 532 0.51 8.14 -26.33
CA ASN A 532 1.63 7.19 -26.27
C ASN A 532 2.29 7.15 -24.89
N PHE A 533 1.50 7.00 -23.83
CA PHE A 533 2.06 6.83 -22.50
C PHE A 533 2.75 5.48 -22.45
N THR A 534 4.08 5.45 -22.31
CA THR A 534 4.81 4.19 -22.19
C THR A 534 5.47 4.12 -20.84
N PHE A 535 5.31 2.98 -20.17
CA PHE A 535 6.03 2.64 -18.95
C PHE A 535 7.03 1.54 -19.27
N ARG A 536 8.18 1.55 -18.59
CA ARG A 536 9.16 0.47 -18.67
C ARG A 536 9.89 0.34 -17.35
N ALA A 537 9.81 -0.82 -16.73
CA ALA A 537 10.69 -1.18 -15.63
C ALA A 537 12.13 -1.35 -16.15
N LEU A 538 13.09 -0.92 -15.35
CA LEU A 538 14.52 -1.02 -15.63
C LEU A 538 15.11 -2.17 -14.79
N ASP A 539 16.29 -2.65 -15.20
CA ASP A 539 16.98 -3.76 -14.53
C ASP A 539 17.80 -3.35 -13.31
#